data_AF-A0A523QUL3-F1
#
_entry.id   AF-A0A523QUL3-F1
#
_cell.length_a   1.000
_cell.length_b   1.000
_cell.length_c   1.000
_cell.angle_alpha   90.00
_cell.angle_beta   90.00
_cell.angle_gamma   90.00
#
_symmetry.space_group_name_H-M   'P 1'
#
loop_
_entity.id
_entity.type
_entity.pdbx_description
1 polymer ?
#
loop_
_entity_poly.entity_id
_entity_poly.type
_entity_poly.pdbx_seq_one_letter_code
_entity_poly.pdbx_strand_id
1 'polypeptide(L)'
;MTNQELILERLDRIEAQLAPVVQTAKNIVELKDDLTPLSKQAIQLVIKELEDVESSFQLEDLLLMIKRMFRSVNNITFALEQLENIIDFVTTLEPLLRSSVPQMISYLDDIEQRGVFRIINATLGVRAKIAEAYSPEDIEEIGDGLVALLGLAKKITSPQTIAFLENIAELPAKLDFSASKEVGPFGLLRASSNKEVKEGLGVLIELTKGLGNLKSVAGAGGAPAESSN
;
A
#
# COMPACT_ATOMS: atom_id res chain seq x y z
N MET A 1 -40.86 -44.82 77.73
CA MET A 1 -41.54 -44.87 76.42
C MET A 1 -41.53 -46.31 75.95
N THR A 2 -42.68 -46.82 75.55
CA THR A 2 -42.85 -48.19 75.03
C THR A 2 -42.48 -48.23 73.54
N ASN A 3 -42.05 -49.39 73.04
CA ASN A 3 -41.58 -49.54 71.65
C ASN A 3 -42.63 -49.11 70.60
N GLN A 4 -43.92 -49.12 70.94
CA GLN A 4 -45.00 -48.69 70.06
C GLN A 4 -45.02 -47.16 69.86
N GLU A 5 -44.72 -46.39 70.92
CA GLU A 5 -44.64 -44.92 70.85
C GLU A 5 -43.47 -44.49 69.97
N LEU A 6 -42.32 -45.17 70.08
CA LEU A 6 -41.14 -44.92 69.24
C LEU A 6 -41.38 -45.24 67.76
N ILE A 7 -42.17 -46.27 67.46
CA ILE A 7 -42.52 -46.63 66.07
C ILE A 7 -43.46 -45.59 65.47
N LEU A 8 -44.48 -45.15 66.23
CA LEU A 8 -45.40 -44.10 65.79
C LEU A 8 -44.68 -42.77 65.55
N GLU A 9 -43.79 -42.37 66.46
CA GLU A 9 -42.99 -41.15 66.31
C GLU A 9 -42.07 -41.21 65.07
N ARG A 10 -41.48 -42.39 64.78
CA ARG A 10 -40.69 -42.59 63.56
C ARG A 10 -41.54 -42.51 62.30
N LEU A 11 -42.76 -43.06 62.35
CA LEU A 11 -43.69 -43.06 61.23
C LEU A 11 -44.19 -41.64 60.94
N ASP A 12 -44.59 -40.90 61.97
CA ASP A 12 -45.01 -39.49 61.87
C ASP A 12 -43.87 -38.62 61.34
N ARG A 13 -42.62 -38.88 61.75
CA ARG A 13 -41.45 -38.17 61.25
C ARG A 13 -41.16 -38.48 59.78
N ILE A 14 -41.37 -39.72 59.34
CA ILE A 14 -41.23 -40.11 57.94
C ILE A 14 -42.36 -39.50 57.10
N GLU A 15 -43.59 -39.47 57.60
CA GLU A 15 -44.73 -38.85 56.95
C GLU A 15 -44.56 -37.32 56.83
N ALA A 16 -44.06 -36.66 57.87
CA ALA A 16 -43.72 -35.24 57.85
C ALA A 16 -42.59 -34.91 56.86
N GLN A 17 -41.64 -35.83 56.65
CA GLN A 17 -40.57 -35.67 55.65
C GLN A 17 -41.05 -35.99 54.23
N LEU A 18 -42.04 -36.88 54.07
CA LEU A 18 -42.60 -37.24 52.77
C LEU A 18 -43.70 -36.27 52.30
N ALA A 19 -44.39 -35.59 53.20
CA ALA A 19 -45.41 -34.59 52.87
C ALA A 19 -44.97 -33.54 51.83
N PRO A 20 -43.80 -32.86 51.96
CA PRO A 20 -43.35 -31.91 50.95
C PRO A 20 -42.95 -32.58 49.62
N VAL A 21 -42.50 -33.83 49.65
CA VAL A 21 -42.15 -34.61 48.45
C VAL A 21 -43.42 -34.99 47.68
N VAL A 22 -44.46 -35.43 48.39
CA VAL A 22 -45.77 -35.73 47.81
C VAL A 22 -46.41 -34.46 47.24
N GLN A 23 -46.28 -33.32 47.93
CA GLN A 23 -46.80 -32.05 47.42
C GLN A 23 -46.04 -31.59 46.17
N THR A 24 -44.72 -31.73 46.14
CA THR A 24 -43.90 -31.43 44.96
C THR A 24 -44.28 -32.34 43.78
N ALA A 25 -44.49 -33.64 44.05
CA ALA A 25 -44.94 -34.58 43.02
C ALA A 25 -46.32 -34.22 42.47
N LYS A 26 -47.27 -33.80 43.32
CA LYS A 26 -48.59 -33.33 42.88
C LYS A 26 -48.48 -32.08 42.00
N ASN A 27 -47.69 -31.09 42.40
CA ASN A 27 -47.50 -29.87 41.62
C ASN A 27 -46.86 -30.16 40.24
N ILE A 28 -45.98 -31.16 40.14
CA ILE A 28 -45.41 -31.62 38.86
C ILE A 28 -46.47 -32.33 38.01
N VAL A 29 -47.36 -33.10 38.62
CA VAL A 29 -48.47 -33.77 37.92
C VAL A 29 -49.49 -32.74 37.41
N GLU A 30 -49.84 -31.74 38.22
CA GLU A 30 -50.72 -30.63 37.80
C GLU A 30 -50.09 -29.81 36.66
N LEU A 31 -48.81 -29.45 36.77
CA LEU A 31 -48.09 -28.75 35.68
C LEU A 31 -48.06 -29.61 34.41
N LYS A 32 -47.89 -30.93 34.53
CA LYS A 32 -47.97 -31.86 33.40
C LYS A 32 -49.38 -31.88 32.80
N ASP A 33 -50.41 -31.96 33.63
CA ASP A 33 -51.81 -32.00 33.18
C ASP A 33 -52.23 -30.69 32.51
N ASP A 34 -51.72 -29.54 32.97
CA ASP A 34 -51.94 -28.22 32.37
C ASP A 34 -51.14 -28.01 31.06
N LEU A 35 -49.93 -28.57 30.96
CA LEU A 35 -49.10 -28.52 29.75
C LEU A 35 -49.55 -29.53 28.69
N THR A 36 -50.25 -30.60 29.07
CA THR A 36 -50.74 -31.63 28.15
C THR A 36 -51.67 -31.08 27.06
N PRO A 37 -52.69 -30.25 27.35
CA PRO A 37 -53.53 -29.66 26.31
C PRO A 37 -52.78 -28.61 25.47
N LEU A 38 -51.92 -27.79 26.08
CA LEU A 38 -51.15 -26.77 25.37
C LEU A 38 -50.16 -27.38 24.37
N SER A 39 -49.47 -28.45 24.77
CA SER A 39 -48.54 -29.17 23.89
C SER A 39 -49.26 -29.79 22.69
N LYS A 40 -50.44 -30.39 22.90
CA LYS A 40 -51.23 -30.97 21.81
C LYS A 40 -51.71 -29.93 20.80
N GLN A 41 -52.14 -28.76 21.28
CA GLN A 41 -52.57 -27.65 20.43
C GLN A 41 -51.41 -26.98 19.69
N ALA A 42 -50.28 -26.75 20.36
CA ALA A 42 -49.09 -26.18 19.76
C ALA A 42 -48.51 -27.08 18.65
N ILE A 43 -48.49 -28.40 18.88
CA ILE A 43 -48.05 -29.37 17.86
C ILE A 43 -48.98 -29.35 16.65
N GLN A 44 -50.30 -29.28 16.85
CA GLN A 44 -51.27 -29.21 15.75
C GLN A 44 -51.17 -27.90 14.97
N LEU A 45 -50.93 -26.77 15.64
CA LEU A 45 -50.74 -25.48 14.99
C LEU A 45 -49.46 -25.49 14.13
N VAL A 46 -48.36 -26.02 14.66
CA VAL A 46 -47.12 -26.18 13.90
C VAL A 46 -47.33 -27.09 12.68
N ILE A 47 -48.01 -28.23 12.84
CA ILE A 47 -48.32 -29.11 11.70
C ILE A 47 -49.14 -28.40 10.62
N LYS A 48 -50.15 -27.62 11.03
CA LYS A 48 -51.05 -26.89 10.12
C LYS A 48 -50.34 -25.75 9.40
N GLU A 49 -49.52 -24.97 10.10
CA GLU A 49 -48.75 -23.88 9.48
C GLU A 49 -47.63 -24.41 8.58
N LEU A 50 -47.10 -25.60 8.87
CA LEU A 50 -46.11 -26.29 8.03
C LEU A 50 -46.72 -26.94 6.79
N GLU A 51 -48.02 -27.23 6.78
CA GLU A 51 -48.76 -27.72 5.61
C GLU A 51 -48.84 -26.63 4.50
N ASP A 52 -48.77 -25.35 4.88
CA ASP A 52 -48.74 -24.19 3.97
C ASP A 52 -47.33 -23.84 3.45
N VAL A 53 -46.26 -24.45 4.00
CA VAL A 53 -44.87 -24.25 3.55
C VAL A 53 -44.51 -25.38 2.60
N GLU A 54 -44.12 -25.04 1.36
CA GLU A 54 -43.88 -25.96 0.22
C GLU A 54 -43.33 -27.38 0.57
N SER A 55 -43.69 -28.35 -0.30
CA SER A 55 -43.59 -29.83 -0.19
C SER A 55 -42.26 -30.47 0.23
N SER A 56 -41.24 -29.68 0.57
CA SER A 56 -39.92 -30.11 1.02
C SER A 56 -39.71 -30.03 2.54
N PHE A 57 -40.65 -29.51 3.32
CA PHE A 57 -40.48 -29.35 4.77
C PHE A 57 -41.02 -30.57 5.54
N GLN A 58 -40.13 -31.39 6.11
CA GLN A 58 -40.50 -32.51 6.99
C GLN A 58 -40.29 -32.15 8.46
N LEU A 59 -41.15 -32.68 9.36
CA LEU A 59 -40.99 -32.51 10.81
C LEU A 59 -39.63 -33.06 11.30
N GLU A 60 -39.13 -34.14 10.68
CA GLU A 60 -37.78 -34.65 10.93
C GLU A 60 -36.68 -33.60 10.64
N ASP A 61 -36.84 -32.77 9.61
CA ASP A 61 -35.86 -31.72 9.26
C ASP A 61 -35.84 -30.60 10.29
N LEU A 62 -37.00 -30.23 10.83
CA LEU A 62 -37.11 -29.28 11.94
C LEU A 62 -36.39 -29.81 13.19
N LEU A 63 -36.62 -31.08 13.55
CA LEU A 63 -35.96 -31.71 14.69
C LEU A 63 -34.44 -31.84 14.47
N LEU A 64 -34.01 -32.15 13.25
CA LEU A 64 -32.60 -32.16 12.86
C LEU A 64 -31.97 -30.76 12.95
N MET A 65 -32.69 -29.71 12.53
CA MET A 65 -32.26 -28.32 12.63
C MET A 65 -32.11 -27.89 14.09
N ILE A 66 -33.09 -28.20 14.93
CA ILE A 66 -33.04 -27.93 16.38
C ILE A 66 -31.84 -28.67 17.01
N LYS A 67 -31.64 -29.94 16.67
CA LYS A 67 -30.49 -30.72 17.16
C LYS A 67 -29.15 -30.18 16.67
N ARG A 68 -29.08 -29.69 15.43
CA ARG A 68 -27.91 -29.00 14.87
C ARG A 68 -27.65 -27.67 15.57
N MET A 69 -28.69 -26.91 15.87
CA MET A 69 -28.60 -25.65 16.63
C MET A 69 -28.06 -25.91 18.03
N PHE A 70 -28.61 -26.91 18.76
CA PHE A 70 -28.09 -27.32 20.07
C PHE A 70 -26.63 -27.78 20.01
N ARG A 71 -26.25 -28.55 18.99
CA ARG A 71 -24.85 -28.96 18.78
C ARG A 71 -23.94 -27.78 18.41
N SER A 72 -24.48 -26.78 17.74
CA SER A 72 -23.78 -25.57 17.31
C SER A 72 -23.78 -24.46 18.36
N VAL A 73 -24.38 -24.66 19.55
CA VAL A 73 -24.36 -23.68 20.64
C VAL A 73 -22.93 -23.23 20.93
N ASN A 74 -21.97 -24.17 20.99
CA ASN A 74 -20.56 -23.82 21.20
C ASN A 74 -20.00 -22.89 20.11
N ASN A 75 -20.37 -23.09 18.85
CA ASN A 75 -19.92 -22.23 17.75
C ASN A 75 -20.60 -20.86 17.79
N ILE A 76 -21.88 -20.81 18.21
CA ILE A 76 -22.63 -19.57 18.38
C ILE A 76 -22.04 -18.78 19.56
N THR A 77 -21.78 -19.43 20.69
CA THR A 77 -21.12 -18.83 21.85
C THR A 77 -19.75 -18.28 21.45
N PHE A 78 -18.94 -19.07 20.74
CA PHE A 78 -17.66 -18.59 20.23
C PHE A 78 -17.81 -17.38 19.30
N ALA A 79 -18.79 -17.37 18.39
CA ALA A 79 -19.03 -16.23 17.52
C ALA A 79 -19.45 -14.97 18.31
N LEU A 80 -20.25 -15.13 19.36
CA LEU A 80 -20.66 -14.05 20.25
C LEU A 80 -19.47 -13.50 21.05
N GLU A 81 -18.62 -14.37 21.58
CA GLU A 81 -17.36 -13.97 22.25
C GLU A 81 -16.44 -13.21 21.28
N GLN A 82 -16.38 -13.61 20.00
CA GLN A 82 -15.60 -12.89 19.00
C GLN A 82 -16.19 -11.53 18.65
N LEU A 83 -17.51 -11.40 18.64
CA LEU A 83 -18.16 -10.09 18.47
C LEU A 83 -17.86 -9.17 19.67
N GLU A 84 -17.85 -9.70 20.88
CA GLU A 84 -17.45 -8.97 22.09
C GLU A 84 -16.00 -8.49 21.98
N ASN A 85 -15.07 -9.36 21.58
CA ASN A 85 -13.67 -8.99 21.33
C ASN A 85 -13.52 -7.90 20.25
N ILE A 86 -14.33 -7.94 19.18
CA ILE A 86 -14.33 -6.90 18.13
C ILE A 86 -14.86 -5.58 18.68
N ILE A 87 -15.93 -5.60 19.46
CA ILE A 87 -16.50 -4.40 20.08
C ILE A 87 -15.48 -3.79 21.04
N ASP A 88 -14.79 -4.59 21.85
CA ASP A 88 -13.72 -4.14 22.74
C ASP A 88 -12.55 -3.54 21.97
N PHE A 89 -12.15 -4.16 20.88
CA PHE A 89 -11.12 -3.64 19.98
C PHE A 89 -11.53 -2.29 19.36
N VAL A 90 -12.75 -2.19 18.83
CA VAL A 90 -13.28 -0.94 18.26
C VAL A 90 -13.36 0.14 19.32
N THR A 91 -13.83 -0.18 20.53
CA THR A 91 -13.92 0.77 21.66
C THR A 91 -12.54 1.23 22.10
N THR A 92 -11.54 0.34 22.06
CA THR A 92 -10.14 0.67 22.36
C THR A 92 -9.52 1.56 21.28
N LEU A 93 -9.86 1.34 20.01
CA LEU A 93 -9.38 2.14 18.89
C LEU A 93 -10.15 3.45 18.70
N GLU A 94 -11.37 3.55 19.21
CA GLU A 94 -12.26 4.69 19.00
C GLU A 94 -11.59 6.04 19.33
N PRO A 95 -10.86 6.22 20.44
CA PRO A 95 -10.16 7.47 20.72
C PRO A 95 -9.06 7.77 19.69
N LEU A 96 -8.33 6.74 19.25
CA LEU A 96 -7.28 6.89 18.24
C LEU A 96 -7.87 7.27 16.89
N LEU A 97 -9.00 6.67 16.50
CA LEU A 97 -9.71 7.01 15.26
C LEU A 97 -10.28 8.42 15.33
N ARG A 98 -10.90 8.81 16.45
CA ARG A 98 -11.44 10.17 16.67
C ARG A 98 -10.35 11.25 16.58
N SER A 99 -9.11 10.94 16.97
CA SER A 99 -7.98 11.87 16.84
C SER A 99 -7.30 11.79 15.46
N SER A 100 -7.10 10.59 14.92
CA SER A 100 -6.28 10.36 13.72
C SER A 100 -7.05 10.63 12.42
N VAL A 101 -8.35 10.35 12.37
CA VAL A 101 -9.16 10.56 11.16
C VAL A 101 -9.21 12.05 10.77
N PRO A 102 -9.48 13.00 11.69
CA PRO A 102 -9.44 14.42 11.35
C PRO A 102 -8.04 14.89 10.90
N GLN A 103 -6.97 14.39 11.53
CA GLN A 103 -5.60 14.70 11.12
C GLN A 103 -5.29 14.17 9.72
N MET A 104 -5.72 12.94 9.41
CA MET A 104 -5.57 12.36 8.08
C MET A 104 -6.34 13.16 7.03
N ILE A 105 -7.58 13.55 7.33
CA ILE A 105 -8.39 14.40 6.44
C ILE A 105 -7.70 15.74 6.22
N SER A 106 -7.22 16.40 7.28
CA SER A 106 -6.50 17.68 7.15
C SER A 106 -5.21 17.55 6.36
N TYR A 107 -4.48 16.44 6.51
CA TYR A 107 -3.26 16.17 5.75
C TYR A 107 -3.57 15.93 4.27
N LEU A 108 -4.61 15.15 3.96
CA LEU A 108 -5.06 14.92 2.60
C LEU A 108 -5.58 16.21 1.94
N ASP A 109 -6.27 17.06 2.71
CA ASP A 109 -6.75 18.36 2.25
C ASP A 109 -5.57 19.31 1.96
N ASP A 110 -4.53 19.34 2.81
CA ASP A 110 -3.30 20.11 2.53
C ASP A 110 -2.61 19.63 1.23
N ILE A 111 -2.49 18.31 1.06
CA ILE A 111 -1.95 17.71 -0.17
C ILE A 111 -2.78 18.12 -1.39
N GLU A 112 -4.10 18.09 -1.28
CA GLU A 112 -5.03 18.48 -2.35
C GLU A 112 -4.93 19.98 -2.67
N GLN A 113 -4.96 20.85 -1.66
CA GLN A 113 -4.83 22.30 -1.81
C GLN A 113 -3.51 22.67 -2.46
N ARG A 114 -2.41 22.02 -2.05
CA ARG A 114 -1.08 22.17 -2.67
C ARG A 114 -1.00 21.60 -4.09
N GLY A 115 -2.07 20.95 -4.56
CA GLY A 115 -2.21 20.45 -5.92
C GLY A 115 -1.43 19.17 -6.20
N VAL A 116 -0.96 18.47 -5.17
CA VAL A 116 -0.12 17.28 -5.32
C VAL A 116 -0.88 16.17 -6.06
N PHE A 117 -2.17 15.96 -5.77
CA PHE A 117 -3.00 14.99 -6.52
C PHE A 117 -3.13 15.34 -8.00
N ARG A 118 -3.24 16.63 -8.34
CA ARG A 118 -3.27 17.09 -9.73
C ARG A 118 -1.95 16.77 -10.44
N ILE A 119 -0.81 16.98 -9.78
CA ILE A 119 0.52 16.66 -10.30
C ILE A 119 0.68 15.15 -10.50
N ILE A 120 0.27 14.33 -9.53
CA ILE A 120 0.34 12.87 -9.63
C ILE A 120 -0.51 12.39 -10.82
N ASN A 121 -1.77 12.83 -10.92
CA ASN A 121 -2.65 12.44 -12.02
C ASN A 121 -2.13 12.92 -13.38
N ALA A 122 -1.62 14.15 -13.48
CA ALA A 122 -1.00 14.65 -14.70
C ALA A 122 0.23 13.81 -15.08
N THR A 123 1.07 13.44 -14.12
CA THR A 123 2.24 12.61 -14.34
C THR A 123 1.86 11.21 -14.79
N LEU A 124 0.82 10.60 -14.20
CA LEU A 124 0.27 9.32 -14.66
C LEU A 124 -0.25 9.42 -16.09
N GLY A 125 -0.96 10.50 -16.43
CA GLY A 125 -1.43 10.76 -17.80
C GLY A 125 -0.28 10.92 -18.80
N VAL A 126 0.80 11.61 -18.42
CA VAL A 126 2.02 11.70 -19.24
C VAL A 126 2.64 10.32 -19.43
N ARG A 127 2.80 9.54 -18.36
CA ARG A 127 3.33 8.17 -18.43
C ARG A 127 2.48 7.26 -19.31
N ALA A 128 1.15 7.36 -19.24
CA ALA A 128 0.23 6.61 -20.09
C ALA A 128 0.41 6.97 -21.57
N LYS A 129 0.47 8.26 -21.91
CA LYS A 129 0.72 8.73 -23.28
C LYS A 129 2.08 8.28 -23.81
N ILE A 130 3.10 8.30 -22.96
CA ILE A 130 4.44 7.81 -23.32
C ILE A 130 4.38 6.30 -23.60
N ALA A 131 3.75 5.51 -22.72
CA ALA A 131 3.62 4.07 -22.90
C ALA A 131 2.75 3.66 -24.11
N GLU A 132 1.82 4.51 -24.55
CA GLU A 132 1.00 4.29 -25.73
C GLU A 132 1.72 4.67 -27.03
N ALA A 133 2.61 5.66 -26.98
CA ALA A 133 3.34 6.17 -28.14
C ALA A 133 4.71 5.50 -28.37
N TYR A 134 5.31 4.94 -27.32
CA TYR A 134 6.68 4.43 -27.32
C TYR A 134 6.74 3.04 -26.68
N SER A 135 7.58 2.17 -27.23
CA SER A 135 7.86 0.87 -26.63
C SER A 135 8.68 1.01 -25.33
N PRO A 136 8.71 -0.02 -24.46
CA PRO A 136 9.57 -0.02 -23.29
C PRO A 136 11.04 0.28 -23.61
N GLU A 137 11.53 -0.26 -24.73
CA GLU A 137 12.89 -0.06 -25.22
C GLU A 137 13.14 1.40 -25.64
N ASP A 138 12.18 2.02 -26.33
CA ASP A 138 12.27 3.44 -26.72
C ASP A 138 12.30 4.37 -25.49
N ILE A 139 11.55 4.04 -24.44
CA ILE A 139 11.53 4.83 -23.19
C ILE A 139 12.89 4.76 -22.48
N GLU A 140 13.54 3.60 -22.51
CA GLU A 140 14.88 3.41 -21.94
C GLU A 140 15.93 4.23 -22.72
N GLU A 141 15.90 4.18 -24.05
CA GLU A 141 16.80 4.97 -24.90
C GLU A 141 16.60 6.49 -24.71
N ILE A 142 15.34 6.95 -24.62
CA ILE A 142 15.02 8.35 -24.30
C ILE A 142 15.55 8.72 -22.91
N GLY A 143 15.39 7.82 -21.92
CA GLY A 143 15.90 8.01 -20.56
C GLY A 143 17.41 8.21 -20.53
N ASP A 144 18.15 7.33 -21.21
CA ASP A 144 19.60 7.42 -21.35
C ASP A 144 20.04 8.69 -22.06
N GLY A 145 19.33 9.08 -23.12
CA GLY A 145 19.54 10.35 -23.82
C GLY A 145 19.35 11.56 -22.90
N LEU A 146 18.30 11.58 -22.08
CA LEU A 146 18.06 12.65 -21.11
C LEU A 146 19.17 12.71 -20.03
N VAL A 147 19.63 11.57 -19.53
CA VAL A 147 20.75 11.50 -18.59
C VAL A 147 22.03 12.03 -19.23
N ALA A 148 22.31 11.68 -20.48
CA ALA A 148 23.45 12.20 -21.23
C ALA A 148 23.36 13.74 -21.39
N LEU A 149 22.19 14.28 -21.73
CA LEU A 149 21.96 15.72 -21.83
C LEU A 149 22.16 16.44 -20.49
N LEU A 150 21.68 15.87 -19.39
CA LEU A 150 21.92 16.40 -18.04
C LEU A 150 23.42 16.35 -17.67
N GLY A 151 24.12 15.28 -18.06
CA GLY A 151 25.56 15.16 -17.92
C GLY A 151 26.32 16.23 -18.71
N LEU A 152 25.87 16.55 -19.93
CA LEU A 152 26.41 17.66 -20.73
C LEU A 152 26.14 19.02 -20.09
N ALA A 153 24.91 19.26 -19.62
CA ALA A 153 24.56 20.48 -18.91
C ALA A 153 25.49 20.69 -17.71
N LYS A 154 25.71 19.65 -16.89
CA LYS A 154 26.64 19.69 -15.75
C LYS A 154 28.09 19.99 -16.17
N LYS A 155 28.56 19.45 -17.30
CA LYS A 155 29.91 19.70 -17.83
C LYS A 155 30.08 21.13 -18.34
N ILE A 156 29.05 21.68 -18.97
CA ILE A 156 29.04 23.08 -19.44
C ILE A 156 29.02 24.04 -18.24
N THR A 157 28.27 23.71 -17.19
CA THR A 157 28.24 24.50 -15.95
C THR A 157 29.43 24.23 -15.02
N SER A 158 30.44 23.46 -15.46
CA SER A 158 31.60 23.22 -14.62
C SER A 158 32.46 24.48 -14.51
N PRO A 159 33.10 24.76 -13.34
CA PRO A 159 33.90 25.96 -13.15
C PRO A 159 34.99 26.14 -14.22
N GLN A 160 35.55 25.03 -14.70
CA GLN A 160 36.60 25.01 -15.73
C GLN A 160 36.06 25.45 -17.10
N THR A 161 34.90 24.96 -17.52
CA THR A 161 34.26 25.36 -18.79
C THR A 161 33.79 26.80 -18.73
N ILE A 162 33.17 27.23 -17.62
CA ILE A 162 32.75 28.62 -17.43
C ILE A 162 33.96 29.55 -17.50
N ALA A 163 35.02 29.28 -16.74
CA ALA A 163 36.23 30.10 -16.76
C ALA A 163 36.87 30.15 -18.16
N PHE A 164 36.89 29.04 -18.89
CA PHE A 164 37.39 29.03 -20.28
C PHE A 164 36.54 29.90 -21.21
N LEU A 165 35.21 29.80 -21.13
CA LEU A 165 34.28 30.58 -21.93
C LEU A 165 34.35 32.08 -21.59
N GLU A 166 34.44 32.43 -20.31
CA GLU A 166 34.65 33.81 -19.85
C GLU A 166 35.96 34.39 -20.39
N ASN A 167 37.06 33.65 -20.27
CA ASN A 167 38.36 34.08 -20.79
C ASN A 167 38.33 34.34 -22.29
N ILE A 168 37.63 33.52 -23.07
CA ILE A 168 37.44 33.74 -24.52
C ILE A 168 36.54 34.95 -24.78
N ALA A 169 35.42 35.07 -24.07
CA ALA A 169 34.46 36.16 -24.24
C ALA A 169 35.03 37.54 -23.90
N GLU A 170 36.03 37.60 -23.01
CA GLU A 170 36.76 38.82 -22.67
C GLU A 170 37.89 39.16 -23.65
N LEU A 171 38.33 38.23 -24.52
CA LEU A 171 39.39 38.50 -25.50
C LEU A 171 39.11 39.74 -26.35
N PRO A 172 37.89 39.96 -26.86
CA PRO A 172 37.61 41.15 -27.66
C PRO A 172 37.73 42.47 -26.90
N ALA A 173 37.48 42.48 -25.59
CA ALA A 173 37.64 43.67 -24.77
C ALA A 173 39.12 43.95 -24.42
N LYS A 174 39.95 42.90 -24.40
CA LYS A 174 41.40 42.97 -24.10
C LYS A 174 42.26 43.18 -25.33
N LEU A 175 41.71 42.99 -26.53
CA LEU A 175 42.40 43.13 -27.81
C LEU A 175 41.92 44.36 -28.55
N ASP A 176 42.84 45.28 -28.86
CA ASP A 176 42.53 46.40 -29.74
C ASP A 176 42.59 45.95 -31.20
N PHE A 177 41.46 45.47 -31.72
CA PHE A 177 41.34 45.06 -33.12
C PHE A 177 41.43 46.24 -34.10
N SER A 178 41.28 47.49 -33.62
CA SER A 178 41.37 48.69 -34.47
C SER A 178 42.82 49.08 -34.77
N ALA A 179 43.77 48.64 -33.93
CA ALA A 179 45.20 48.87 -34.10
C ALA A 179 45.94 47.73 -34.83
N SER A 180 45.22 46.72 -35.31
CA SER A 180 45.81 45.54 -35.96
C SER A 180 46.46 45.92 -37.30
N LYS A 181 47.80 45.94 -37.34
CA LYS A 181 48.56 46.16 -38.58
C LYS A 181 48.76 44.83 -39.29
N GLU A 182 48.60 44.84 -40.61
CA GLU A 182 48.93 43.70 -41.46
C GLU A 182 50.39 43.27 -41.23
N VAL A 183 50.59 42.00 -40.89
CA VAL A 183 51.92 41.45 -40.66
C VAL A 183 52.40 40.78 -41.94
N GLY A 184 53.39 41.36 -42.61
CA GLY A 184 53.99 40.77 -43.82
C GLY A 184 54.75 39.46 -43.55
N PRO A 185 55.14 38.70 -44.59
CA PRO A 185 55.77 37.38 -44.44
C PRO A 185 57.01 37.35 -43.53
N PHE A 186 57.85 38.39 -43.61
CA PHE A 186 59.01 38.54 -42.73
C PHE A 186 58.62 38.95 -41.30
N GLY A 187 57.55 39.73 -41.16
CA GLY A 187 56.95 40.09 -39.88
C GLY A 187 56.35 38.88 -39.16
N LEU A 188 55.77 37.93 -39.88
CA LEU A 188 55.24 36.68 -39.32
C LEU A 188 56.36 35.81 -38.78
N LEU A 189 57.49 35.73 -39.50
CA LEU A 189 58.68 34.99 -39.06
C LEU A 189 59.27 35.61 -37.78
N ARG A 190 59.32 36.95 -37.72
CA ARG A 190 59.77 37.68 -36.52
C ARG A 190 58.77 37.56 -35.37
N ALA A 191 57.46 37.63 -35.62
CA ALA A 191 56.41 37.46 -34.62
C ALA A 191 56.43 36.06 -34.02
N SER A 192 56.71 35.04 -34.84
CA SER A 192 56.88 33.65 -34.41
C SER A 192 58.08 33.44 -33.49
N SER A 193 59.03 34.39 -33.44
CA SER A 193 60.13 34.36 -32.47
C SER A 193 59.71 34.84 -31.08
N ASN A 194 58.57 35.55 -30.97
CA ASN A 194 58.06 36.09 -29.72
C ASN A 194 57.46 35.01 -28.80
N LYS A 195 57.64 35.17 -27.49
CA LYS A 195 57.25 34.17 -26.47
C LYS A 195 55.74 33.99 -26.40
N GLU A 196 54.98 35.09 -26.40
CA GLU A 196 53.51 35.05 -26.30
C GLU A 196 52.87 34.40 -27.54
N VAL A 197 53.44 34.64 -28.73
CA VAL A 197 52.98 34.02 -29.98
C VAL A 197 53.27 32.51 -29.98
N LYS A 198 54.44 32.09 -29.48
CA LYS A 198 54.77 30.66 -29.33
C LYS A 198 53.87 29.96 -28.31
N GLU A 199 53.56 30.62 -27.20
CA GLU A 199 52.64 30.11 -26.18
C GLU A 199 51.21 29.96 -26.76
N GLY A 200 50.71 30.97 -27.49
CA GLY A 200 49.42 30.89 -28.17
C GLY A 200 49.35 29.79 -29.24
N LEU A 201 50.39 29.66 -30.08
CA LEU A 201 50.50 28.57 -31.04
C LEU A 201 50.58 27.20 -30.36
N GLY A 202 51.26 27.11 -29.22
CA GLY A 202 51.32 25.90 -28.39
C GLY A 202 49.94 25.48 -27.88
N VAL A 203 49.15 26.42 -27.36
CA VAL A 203 47.76 26.17 -26.95
C VAL A 203 46.91 25.72 -28.14
N LEU A 204 47.02 26.36 -29.31
CA LEU A 204 46.30 25.94 -30.52
C LEU A 204 46.69 24.53 -30.96
N ILE A 205 47.96 24.16 -30.87
CA ILE A 205 48.43 22.81 -31.19
C ILE A 205 47.85 21.80 -30.21
N GLU A 206 47.84 22.07 -28.90
CA GLU A 206 47.26 21.17 -27.91
C GLU A 206 45.74 21.03 -28.06
N LEU A 207 45.02 22.12 -28.36
CA LEU A 207 43.61 22.07 -28.72
C LEU A 207 43.38 21.22 -29.98
N THR A 208 44.23 21.38 -30.99
CA THR A 208 44.16 20.61 -32.25
C THR A 208 44.46 19.13 -32.02
N LYS A 209 45.45 18.79 -31.18
CA LYS A 209 45.72 17.41 -30.76
C LYS A 209 44.56 16.81 -29.98
N GLY A 210 43.95 17.59 -29.08
CA GLY A 210 42.73 17.19 -28.36
C GLY A 210 41.58 16.86 -29.31
N LEU A 211 41.32 17.72 -30.30
CA LEU A 211 40.33 17.47 -31.36
C LEU A 211 40.67 16.22 -32.19
N GLY A 212 41.94 16.02 -32.52
CA GLY A 212 42.41 14.81 -33.21
C GLY A 212 42.18 13.52 -32.42
N ASN A 213 42.34 13.57 -31.09
CA ASN A 213 42.08 12.43 -30.20
C ASN A 213 40.59 12.10 -30.07
N LEU A 214 39.68 13.06 -30.22
CA LEU A 214 38.23 12.81 -30.23
C LEU A 214 37.81 11.93 -31.42
N LYS A 215 38.47 12.09 -32.58
CA LYS A 215 38.26 11.22 -33.76
C LYS A 215 38.67 9.77 -33.49
N SER A 216 39.71 9.54 -32.69
CA SER A 216 40.16 8.20 -32.28
C SER A 216 39.13 7.52 -31.37
N VAL A 217 38.54 8.26 -30.43
CA VAL A 217 37.51 7.73 -29.51
C VAL A 217 36.20 7.41 -30.22
N ALA A 218 35.77 8.23 -31.18
CA ALA A 218 34.55 7.98 -31.97
C ALA A 218 34.68 6.80 -32.96
N GLY A 219 35.90 6.45 -33.38
CA GLY A 219 36.17 5.33 -34.29
C GLY A 219 36.35 3.96 -33.63
N ALA A 220 36.57 3.91 -32.31
CA ALA A 220 36.86 2.67 -31.58
C ALA A 220 35.62 1.92 -31.06
N GLY A 221 34.41 2.45 -31.23
CA GLY A 221 33.15 1.84 -30.74
C GLY A 221 32.53 0.78 -31.66
N GLY A 222 33.21 0.35 -32.72
CA GLY A 222 32.61 -0.41 -33.83
C GLY A 222 33.33 -1.71 -34.22
N ALA A 223 33.87 -2.48 -33.27
CA ALA A 223 34.29 -3.86 -33.55
C ALA A 223 33.85 -4.80 -32.41
N PRO A 224 33.00 -5.81 -32.67
CA PRO A 224 32.68 -6.80 -31.66
C PRO A 224 33.94 -7.64 -31.42
N ALA A 225 34.26 -7.86 -30.14
CA ALA A 225 35.33 -8.76 -29.76
C ALA A 225 34.95 -10.18 -30.22
N GLU A 226 35.63 -10.68 -31.26
CA GLU A 226 35.64 -12.12 -31.53
C GLU A 226 36.30 -12.83 -30.35
N SER A 227 35.49 -13.63 -29.68
CA SER A 227 35.90 -14.61 -28.69
C SER A 227 36.78 -15.68 -29.36
N SER A 228 38.07 -15.70 -29.06
CA SER A 228 38.91 -16.86 -29.34
C SER A 228 38.82 -17.87 -28.20
N ASN A 229 38.42 -19.08 -28.59
CA ASN A 229 38.56 -20.35 -27.88
C ASN A 229 39.99 -20.60 -27.38
#